data_AF-W6W5Y7-F1
#
_entry.id   AF-W6W5Y7-F1
#
_cell.length_a   1.000
_cell.length_b   1.000
_cell.length_c   1.000
_cell.angle_alpha   90.00
_cell.angle_beta   90.00
_cell.angle_gamma   90.00
#
_symmetry.space_group_name_H-M   'P 1'
#
loop_
_entity.id
_entity.type
_entity.pdbx_description
1 polymer ?
#
loop_
_entity_poly.entity_id
_entity_poly.type
_entity_poly.pdbx_seq_one_letter_code
_entity_poly.pdbx_strand_id
1 'polypeptide(L)' 'MSDREPTVIHTGGGSGGWAVAVILLVVVIAGGLFLFGGGYLGNRNVDIDVTLPRVEAPAPVTK' A
#
# COMPACT_ATOMS: atom_id res chain seq x y z
N MET A 1 2.44 58.47 -25.67
CA MET A 1 2.69 57.06 -25.31
C MET A 1 2.00 56.84 -23.98
N SER A 2 0.98 55.99 -23.93
CA SER A 2 0.35 55.61 -22.66
C SER A 2 1.17 54.50 -22.03
N ASP A 3 1.62 54.73 -20.80
CA ASP A 3 2.23 53.73 -19.93
C ASP A 3 1.21 52.59 -19.73
N ARG A 4 1.41 51.48 -20.46
CA ARG A 4 0.67 50.25 -20.22
C ARG A 4 1.50 49.44 -19.23
N GLU A 5 1.14 49.52 -17.96
CA GLU A 5 1.65 48.56 -16.98
C GLU A 5 1.33 47.14 -17.47
N PRO A 6 2.34 46.24 -17.55
CA PRO A 6 2.11 44.89 -18.01
C PRO A 6 1.14 44.20 -17.03
N THR A 7 -0.01 43.79 -17.54
CA THR A 7 -0.97 42.99 -16.77
C THR A 7 -0.31 41.66 -16.44
N VAL A 8 0.10 41.49 -15.17
CA VAL A 8 0.60 40.22 -14.65
C VAL A 8 -0.60 39.29 -14.47
N ILE A 9 -0.76 38.36 -15.40
CA ILE A 9 -1.80 37.34 -15.30
C ILE A 9 -1.24 36.24 -14.38
N HIS A 10 -1.74 36.18 -13.15
CA HIS A 10 -1.50 35.06 -12.24
C HIS A 10 -2.35 33.85 -12.69
N THR A 11 -1.97 33.24 -13.81
CA THR A 11 -2.58 31.98 -14.25
C THR A 11 -2.07 30.85 -13.37
N GLY A 12 -2.85 30.47 -12.38
CA GLY A 12 -2.73 29.18 -11.68
C GLY A 12 -1.75 29.16 -10.52
N GLY A 13 -2.25 29.39 -9.30
CA GLY A 13 -1.45 29.20 -8.10
C GLY A 13 -2.22 28.98 -6.80
N GLY A 14 -3.46 29.47 -6.68
CA GLY A 14 -4.18 29.44 -5.40
C GLY A 14 -5.22 28.33 -5.24
N SER A 15 -5.93 27.94 -6.31
CA SER A 15 -7.17 27.14 -6.21
C SER A 15 -7.16 25.78 -6.94
N GLY A 16 -6.30 25.57 -7.94
CA GLY A 16 -6.28 24.31 -8.70
C GLY A 16 -5.45 23.21 -8.03
N GLY A 17 -4.28 23.56 -7.48
CA GLY A 17 -3.35 22.61 -6.89
C GLY A 17 -3.86 21.98 -5.60
N TRP A 18 -4.59 22.73 -4.76
CA TRP A 18 -5.12 22.19 -3.51
C TRP A 18 -6.22 21.17 -3.75
N ALA A 19 -7.05 21.35 -4.79
CA ALA A 19 -8.13 20.42 -5.11
C ALA A 19 -7.56 19.05 -5.50
N VAL A 20 -6.52 19.03 -6.33
CA VAL A 20 -5.81 17.79 -6.69
C VAL A 20 -5.19 17.14 -5.46
N ALA A 21 -4.54 17.92 -4.59
CA ALA A 21 -3.95 17.39 -3.36
C ALA A 21 -5.00 16.77 -2.43
N VAL A 22 -6.16 17.42 -2.25
CA VAL A 22 -7.26 16.90 -1.42
C VAL A 22 -7.87 15.64 -2.03
N ILE A 23 -8.09 15.61 -3.34
CA ILE A 23 -8.61 14.41 -4.01
C ILE A 23 -7.65 13.24 -3.83
N LEU A 24 -6.35 13.44 -4.04
CA LEU A 24 -5.34 12.41 -3.84
C LEU A 24 -5.31 11.92 -2.39
N LEU A 25 -5.39 12.82 -1.41
CA LEU A 25 -5.44 12.46 0.00
C LEU A 25 -6.65 11.56 0.30
N VAL A 26 -7.84 11.92 -0.19
CA VAL A 26 -9.06 11.12 -0.01
C VAL A 26 -8.92 9.74 -0.65
N VAL A 27 -8.36 9.65 -1.85
CA VAL A 27 -8.14 8.37 -2.54
C VAL A 27 -7.17 7.48 -1.74
N VAL A 28 -6.08 8.04 -1.20
CA VAL A 28 -5.11 7.29 -0.40
C VAL A 28 -5.74 6.78 0.90
N ILE A 29 -6.51 7.61 1.60
CA ILE A 29 -7.17 7.21 2.85
C ILE A 29 -8.24 6.14 2.58
N ALA A 30 -9.13 6.39 1.61
CA ALA A 30 -10.20 5.44 1.27
C ALA A 30 -9.63 4.12 0.76
N GLY A 31 -8.64 4.17 -0.14
CA GLY A 31 -7.96 2.99 -0.65
C GLY A 31 -7.22 2.23 0.44
N GLY A 32 -6.47 2.93 1.31
CA GLY A 32 -5.77 2.33 2.44
C GLY A 32 -6.72 1.62 3.41
N LEU A 33 -7.82 2.27 3.81
CA LEU A 33 -8.82 1.67 4.70
C LEU A 33 -9.52 0.46 4.04
N PHE A 34 -9.86 0.54 2.76
CA PHE A 34 -10.46 -0.58 2.02
C PHE A 34 -9.51 -1.78 1.96
N LEU A 35 -8.24 -1.55 1.62
CA LEU A 35 -7.24 -2.61 1.51
C LEU A 35 -6.86 -3.20 2.87
N PHE A 36 -6.80 -2.38 3.92
CA PHE A 36 -6.51 -2.82 5.28
C PHE A 36 -7.67 -3.60 5.88
N GLY A 37 -8.90 -3.07 5.80
CA GLY A 37 -10.11 -3.73 6.29
C GLY A 37 -10.46 -5.00 5.51
N GLY A 38 -10.15 -5.04 4.21
CA GLY A 38 -10.30 -6.22 3.36
C GLY A 38 -9.24 -7.30 3.58
N GLY A 39 -8.28 -7.11 4.50
CA GLY A 39 -7.25 -8.09 4.82
C GLY A 39 -6.14 -8.24 3.75
N TYR A 40 -6.12 -7.38 2.73
CA TYR A 40 -5.08 -7.39 1.68
C TYR A 40 -3.72 -6.92 2.19
N LEU A 41 -3.72 -6.02 3.18
CA LEU A 41 -2.51 -5.48 3.82
C LEU A 41 -2.27 -6.07 5.22
N GLY A 42 -3.14 -6.97 5.68
CA GLY A 42 -3.06 -7.62 6.98
C GLY A 42 -2.15 -8.85 6.97
N ASN A 43 -1.75 -9.30 8.17
CA ASN A 43 -0.94 -10.49 8.36
C ASN A 43 -1.72 -11.73 7.90
N ARG A 44 -1.34 -12.31 6.75
CA ARG A 44 -1.88 -13.61 6.31
C ARG A 44 -1.21 -14.69 7.14
N ASN A 45 -1.94 -15.27 8.09
CA ASN A 45 -1.46 -16.43 8.82
C ASN A 45 -1.50 -17.63 7.87
N VAL A 46 -0.32 -18.06 7.41
CA VAL A 46 -0.14 -19.29 6.65
C VAL A 46 0.31 -20.35 7.64
N ASP A 47 -0.61 -21.25 8.01
CA ASP A 47 -0.27 -22.41 8.82
C ASP A 47 0.37 -23.47 7.90
N ILE A 48 1.62 -23.82 8.20
CA ILE A 48 2.34 -24.88 7.49
C ILE A 48 2.39 -26.07 8.42
N ASP A 49 1.59 -27.08 8.12
CA ASP A 49 1.69 -28.37 8.80
C ASP A 49 2.85 -29.17 8.22
N VAL A 50 3.78 -29.58 9.09
CA VAL A 50 4.97 -30.34 8.71
C VAL A 50 4.90 -31.70 9.38
N THR A 51 4.58 -32.72 8.60
CA THR A 51 4.66 -34.11 9.06
C THR A 51 6.08 -34.63 8.88
N LEU A 52 6.70 -35.10 9.96
CA LEU A 52 7.99 -35.77 9.91
C LEU A 52 7.82 -37.21 9.40
N PRO A 53 8.74 -37.70 8.55
CA PRO A 53 8.75 -39.10 8.15
C PRO A 53 8.99 -39.99 9.37
N ARG A 54 8.22 -41.08 9.45
CA ARG A 54 8.36 -42.08 10.52
C ARG A 54 9.74 -42.74 10.40
N VAL A 55 10.61 -42.53 11.38
CA VAL A 55 11.92 -43.20 11.46
C VAL A 55 11.72 -44.57 12.10
N GLU A 56 12.00 -45.64 11.35
CA GLU A 56 12.08 -46.99 11.89
C GLU A 56 13.50 -47.26 12.42
N ALA A 57 13.60 -47.85 13.61
CA ALA A 57 14.89 -48.20 14.18
C ALA A 57 15.52 -49.36 13.36
N PRO A 58 16.86 -49.34 13.12
CA PRO A 58 17.53 -50.44 12.44
C PRO A 58 17.29 -51.77 13.16
N ALA A 59 17.07 -52.84 12.40
CA ALA A 59 16.88 -54.17 12.98
C ALA A 59 18.10 -54.54 13.85
N PRO A 60 17.89 -55.12 15.04
CA PRO A 60 18.99 -55.52 15.91
C PRO A 60 19.83 -56.59 15.21
N VAL A 61 21.12 -56.30 15.02
CA VAL A 61 22.08 -57.27 14.49
C VAL A 61 22.38 -58.27 15.61
N THR A 62 21.76 -59.44 15.56
CA THR A 62 22.07 -60.56 16.45
C THR A 62 23.30 -61.28 15.89
N LYS A 63 24.34 -61.44 16.72
CA LYS A 63 25.58 -62.15 16.41
C LYS A 63 25.48 -63.61 16.79
#